data_AF-A0A090WS45-F1
#
_entry.id   AF-A0A090WS45-F1
#
_cell.length_a   1.000
_cell.length_b   1.000
_cell.length_c   1.000
_cell.angle_alpha   90.00
_cell.angle_beta   90.00
_cell.angle_gamma   90.00
#
_symmetry.space_group_name_H-M   'P 1'
#
loop_
_entity.id
_entity.type
_entity.pdbx_description
1 polymer ?
#
loop_
_entity_poly.entity_id
_entity_poly.type
_entity_poly.pdbx_seq_one_letter_code
_entity_poly.pdbx_strand_id
1 'polypeptide(L)'
;MALIFKFNKQKLIALVFVSFSYLGFSQSDTSTFKAQFALGVNSPSSKGFVTNFEANSVNFPTINLGLQYMFKPLFGLKLDLGYNRFSSADNSPEFKTNYTRVNSQLVYNASNVLGYITIWAYLLMQVLVSP
;
A
#
# COMPACT_ATOMS: atom_id res chain seq x y z
N MET A 1 -13.74 -40.44 -29.78
CA MET A 1 -13.70 -41.12 -28.47
C MET A 1 -14.16 -40.12 -27.42
N ALA A 2 -15.44 -40.12 -27.03
CA ALA A 2 -15.96 -39.16 -26.05
C ALA A 2 -15.87 -39.77 -24.64
N LEU A 3 -15.12 -39.12 -23.75
CA LEU A 3 -14.94 -39.58 -22.38
C LEU A 3 -16.18 -39.19 -21.55
N ILE A 4 -17.01 -40.17 -21.19
CA ILE A 4 -18.22 -39.94 -20.37
C ILE A 4 -17.81 -40.03 -18.89
N PHE A 5 -17.68 -38.88 -18.23
CA PHE A 5 -17.46 -38.80 -16.79
C PHE A 5 -18.74 -39.20 -16.03
N LYS A 6 -18.72 -40.33 -15.33
CA LYS A 6 -19.81 -40.74 -14.41
C LYS A 6 -19.58 -40.12 -13.03
N PHE A 7 -20.26 -39.00 -12.74
CA PHE A 7 -20.22 -38.40 -11.40
C PHE A 7 -21.04 -39.23 -10.41
N ASN A 8 -20.41 -39.67 -9.32
CA ASN A 8 -21.09 -40.34 -8.21
C ASN A 8 -21.78 -39.29 -7.32
N LYS A 9 -23.12 -39.35 -7.24
CA LYS A 9 -23.95 -38.39 -6.49
C LYS A 9 -23.50 -38.22 -5.04
N GLN A 10 -23.06 -39.28 -4.37
CA GLN A 10 -22.60 -39.20 -2.97
C GLN A 10 -21.28 -38.44 -2.84
N LYS A 11 -20.35 -38.64 -3.78
CA LYS A 11 -19.08 -37.89 -3.82
C LYS A 11 -19.30 -36.42 -4.17
N LEU A 12 -20.29 -36.13 -5.02
CA LEU A 12 -20.69 -34.76 -5.35
C LEU A 12 -21.25 -34.03 -4.12
N ILE A 13 -22.12 -34.69 -3.34
CA ILE A 13 -22.70 -34.11 -2.12
C ILE A 13 -21.61 -33.85 -1.06
N ALA A 14 -20.68 -34.79 -0.89
CA ALA A 14 -19.54 -34.60 0.02
C ALA A 14 -18.65 -33.42 -0.40
N LEU A 15 -18.41 -33.24 -1.69
CA LEU A 15 -17.63 -32.11 -2.23
C LEU A 15 -18.33 -30.77 -1.96
N VAL A 16 -19.65 -30.71 -2.12
CA VAL A 16 -20.45 -29.50 -1.82
C VAL A 16 -20.38 -29.17 -0.32
N PHE A 17 -20.51 -30.16 0.56
CA PHE A 17 -20.41 -29.96 2.01
C PHE A 17 -19.03 -29.44 2.44
N VAL A 18 -17.95 -30.00 1.88
CA VAL A 18 -16.57 -29.53 2.15
C VAL A 18 -16.35 -28.10 1.64
N SER A 19 -17.02 -27.72 0.54
CA SER A 19 -16.92 -26.37 -0.02
C SER A 19 -17.67 -25.33 0.82
N PHE A 20 -18.77 -25.71 1.47
CA PHE A 20 -19.54 -24.81 2.36
C PHE A 20 -18.83 -24.53 3.69
N SER A 21 -17.88 -25.36 4.12
CA SER A 21 -17.07 -25.16 5.32
C SER A 21 -16.20 -23.90 5.29
N TYR A 22 -16.02 -23.28 4.12
CA TYR A 22 -15.15 -22.12 3.93
C TYR A 22 -15.87 -20.77 3.98
N LEU A 23 -17.13 -20.72 4.45
CA LEU A 23 -17.82 -19.44 4.69
C LEU A 23 -17.34 -18.80 6.01
N GLY A 24 -16.07 -18.41 6.04
CA GLY A 24 -15.50 -17.60 7.10
C GLY A 24 -15.97 -16.15 6.97
N PHE A 25 -16.73 -15.67 7.95
CA PHE A 25 -17.00 -14.24 8.09
C PHE A 25 -15.71 -13.54 8.54
N SER A 26 -15.00 -12.91 7.62
CA SER A 26 -13.93 -11.99 7.96
C SER A 26 -14.55 -10.69 8.47
N GLN A 27 -14.54 -10.48 9.79
CA GLN A 27 -14.74 -9.15 10.35
C GLN A 27 -13.39 -8.42 10.23
N SER A 28 -13.31 -7.40 9.39
CA SER A 28 -12.11 -6.58 9.29
C SER A 28 -12.01 -5.70 10.53
N ASP A 29 -11.40 -6.21 11.60
CA ASP A 29 -10.95 -5.35 12.69
C ASP A 29 -10.06 -4.25 12.09
N THR A 30 -10.31 -3.00 12.48
CA THR A 30 -9.42 -1.91 12.09
C THR A 30 -8.05 -2.19 12.71
N SER A 31 -7.04 -2.40 11.87
CA SER A 31 -5.66 -2.53 12.31
C SER A 31 -5.24 -1.27 13.10
N THR A 32 -5.08 -1.44 14.41
CA THR A 32 -4.74 -0.39 15.37
C THR A 32 -3.26 -0.02 15.29
N PHE A 33 -2.38 -1.01 15.13
CA PHE A 33 -0.94 -0.81 14.98
C PHE A 33 -0.46 -1.31 13.61
N LYS A 34 0.34 -0.50 12.92
CA LYS A 34 0.89 -0.81 11.60
C LYS A 34 2.39 -0.49 11.59
N ALA A 35 3.20 -1.49 11.27
CA ALA A 35 4.62 -1.31 10.98
C ALA A 35 4.84 -1.28 9.47
N GLN A 36 5.73 -0.40 9.01
CA GLN A 36 6.07 -0.18 7.60
C GLN A 36 7.59 -0.22 7.45
N PHE A 37 8.06 -0.97 6.46
CA PHE A 37 9.46 -1.03 6.05
C PHE A 37 9.51 -0.81 4.55
N ALA A 38 10.40 0.06 4.09
CA ALA A 38 10.67 0.28 2.67
C ALA A 38 12.17 0.40 2.42
N LEU A 39 12.63 -0.23 1.32
CA LEU A 39 13.97 -0.12 0.79
C LEU A 39 13.87 0.27 -0.69
N GLY A 40 14.75 1.15 -1.16
CA GLY A 40 14.73 1.57 -2.56
C GLY A 40 15.88 2.51 -2.91
N VAL A 41 15.65 3.28 -3.96
CA VAL A 41 16.57 4.30 -4.49
C VAL A 41 16.00 5.70 -4.29
N ASN A 42 16.85 6.72 -4.38
CA ASN A 42 16.43 8.12 -4.38
C ASN A 42 17.11 8.92 -5.51
N SER A 43 16.45 9.98 -5.93
CA SER A 43 16.95 10.98 -6.89
C SER A 43 16.83 12.37 -6.27
N PRO A 44 17.92 12.95 -5.75
CA PRO A 44 17.91 14.28 -5.17
C PRO A 44 17.62 15.35 -6.23
N SER A 45 16.86 16.39 -5.88
CA SER A 45 16.61 17.49 -6.80
C SER A 45 17.86 18.35 -7.01
N SER A 46 18.26 18.56 -8.27
CA SER A 46 19.42 19.40 -8.62
C SER A 46 19.28 20.88 -8.23
N LYS A 47 18.06 21.35 -7.97
CA LYS A 47 17.78 22.77 -7.62
C LYS A 47 18.27 23.20 -6.24
N GLY A 48 18.56 22.23 -5.35
CA GLY A 48 19.00 22.51 -3.98
C GLY A 48 20.52 22.66 -3.84
N PHE A 49 21.28 22.41 -4.91
CA PHE A 49 22.74 22.45 -4.88
C PHE A 49 23.27 23.83 -5.26
N VAL A 50 24.46 24.14 -4.75
CA VAL A 50 25.25 25.29 -5.24
C VAL A 50 25.66 25.06 -6.69
N THR A 51 25.97 26.13 -7.42
CA THR A 51 26.39 26.05 -8.82
C THR A 51 27.53 25.06 -9.01
N ASN A 52 27.44 24.23 -10.05
CA ASN A 52 28.36 23.14 -10.42
C ASN A 52 28.32 21.88 -9.55
N PHE A 53 27.42 21.78 -8.57
CA PHE A 53 27.21 20.54 -7.82
C PHE A 53 25.96 19.82 -8.32
N GLU A 54 26.11 18.55 -8.67
CA GLU A 54 25.01 17.71 -9.13
C GLU A 54 25.12 16.34 -8.46
N ALA A 55 23.98 15.84 -7.96
CA ALA A 55 23.90 14.49 -7.43
C ALA A 55 23.57 13.50 -8.55
N ASN A 56 24.00 12.25 -8.37
CA ASN A 56 23.63 11.16 -9.26
C ASN A 56 22.10 11.05 -9.39
N SER A 57 21.63 10.70 -10.59
CA SER A 57 20.20 10.54 -10.86
C SER A 57 19.57 9.39 -10.08
N VAL A 58 20.34 8.33 -9.78
CA VAL A 58 19.87 7.16 -9.02
C VAL A 58 20.87 6.86 -7.92
N ASN A 59 20.42 6.90 -6.66
CA ASN A 59 21.25 6.64 -5.49
C ASN A 59 20.64 5.54 -4.62
N PHE A 60 21.51 4.73 -4.03
CA PHE A 60 21.17 3.66 -3.10
C PHE A 60 22.11 3.69 -1.88
N PRO A 61 21.65 3.34 -0.67
CA PRO A 61 20.29 2.92 -0.30
C PRO A 61 19.39 4.07 0.15
N THR A 62 18.08 3.85 -0.02
CA THR A 62 17.02 4.57 0.68
C THR A 62 16.27 3.60 1.57
N ILE A 63 16.24 3.84 2.87
CA ILE A 63 15.53 3.02 3.85
C ILE A 63 14.47 3.88 4.52
N ASN A 64 13.25 3.39 4.70
CA ASN A 64 12.23 4.05 5.50
C ASN A 64 11.55 3.05 6.44
N LEU A 65 11.47 3.42 7.71
CA LEU A 65 10.80 2.69 8.78
C LEU A 65 9.65 3.55 9.27
N GLY A 66 8.45 2.98 9.40
CA GLY A 66 7.28 3.70 9.86
C GLY A 66 6.50 2.89 10.89
N LEU A 67 6.04 3.55 11.95
CA LEU A 67 5.08 3.02 12.90
C LEU A 67 3.86 3.91 12.89
N GLN A 68 2.69 3.32 12.72
CA GLN A 68 1.41 4.02 12.69
C GLN A 68 0.46 3.42 13.71
N TYR A 69 -0.12 4.28 14.54
CA TYR A 69 -1.11 3.94 15.54
C TYR A 69 -2.44 4.65 15.26
N MET A 70 -3.52 3.88 15.11
CA MET A 70 -4.89 4.35 14.91
C MET A 70 -5.61 4.37 16.27
N PHE A 71 -5.71 5.54 16.89
CA PHE A 71 -6.43 5.73 18.15
C PHE A 71 -7.96 5.79 17.97
N LYS A 72 -8.43 6.01 16.73
CA LYS A 72 -9.83 5.86 16.30
C LYS A 72 -9.87 5.13 14.95
N PRO A 73 -11.00 4.52 14.54
CA PRO A 73 -11.10 3.86 13.22
C PRO A 73 -10.74 4.78 12.04
N LEU A 74 -11.02 6.07 12.18
CA LEU A 74 -10.79 7.10 11.17
C LEU A 74 -9.50 7.90 11.37
N PHE A 75 -8.92 7.93 12.57
CA PHE A 75 -7.80 8.83 12.88
C PHE A 75 -6.64 8.08 13.53
N GLY A 76 -5.44 8.40 13.09
CA GLY A 76 -4.21 7.86 13.63
C GLY A 76 -3.06 8.85 13.57
N LEU A 77 -1.94 8.43 14.12
CA LEU A 77 -0.66 9.10 14.08
C LEU A 77 0.36 8.15 13.47
N LYS A 78 1.21 8.67 12.58
CA LYS A 78 2.33 7.95 11.99
C LYS A 78 3.62 8.66 12.34
N LEU A 79 4.59 7.89 12.82
CA LEU A 79 5.98 8.31 12.97
C LEU A 79 6.81 7.56 11.94
N ASP A 80 7.65 8.27 11.19
CA ASP A 80 8.54 7.66 10.21
C ASP A 80 9.98 8.15 10.34
N LEU A 81 10.91 7.22 10.14
CA LEU A 81 12.35 7.38 10.14
C LEU A 81 12.87 6.99 8.76
N GLY A 82 13.41 7.94 8.02
CA GLY A 82 13.99 7.71 6.71
C GLY A 82 15.49 7.95 6.71
N TYR A 83 16.24 7.07 6.03
CA TYR A 83 17.66 7.24 5.75
C TYR A 83 17.87 7.21 4.24
N ASN A 84 18.56 8.21 3.71
CA ASN A 84 18.91 8.31 2.30
C ASN A 84 20.40 8.57 2.18
N ARG A 85 21.02 7.93 1.19
CA ARG A 85 22.38 8.25 0.77
C ARG A 85 22.35 8.71 -0.68
N PHE A 86 23.13 9.74 -0.99
CA PHE A 86 23.38 10.16 -2.36
C PHE A 86 24.82 10.66 -2.53
N SER A 87 25.33 10.54 -3.75
CA SER A 87 26.67 10.98 -4.14
C SER A 87 26.64 11.90 -5.35
N SER A 88 27.75 12.58 -5.58
CA SER A 88 28.02 13.38 -6.77
C SER A 88 27.89 12.58 -8.08
N ALA A 89 27.47 13.26 -9.13
CA ALA A 89 27.57 12.79 -10.51
C ALA A 89 29.00 12.89 -11.06
N ASP A 90 29.31 12.15 -12.14
CA ASP A 90 30.66 12.05 -12.71
C ASP A 90 31.26 13.39 -13.16
N ASN A 91 30.42 14.34 -13.60
CA ASN A 91 30.84 15.68 -14.04
C ASN A 91 30.70 16.75 -12.94
N SER A 92 30.53 16.35 -11.68
CA SER A 92 30.39 17.22 -10.52
C SER A 92 31.57 17.02 -9.56
N PRO A 93 31.97 18.04 -8.77
CA PRO A 93 32.87 17.85 -7.65
C PRO A 93 32.42 16.69 -6.74
N GLU A 94 33.38 15.92 -6.24
CA GLU A 94 33.10 14.71 -5.46
C GLU A 94 32.45 15.05 -4.12
N PHE A 95 31.28 14.47 -3.85
CA PHE A 95 30.66 14.54 -2.53
C PHE A 95 29.82 13.30 -2.23
N LYS A 96 29.62 13.06 -0.94
CA LYS A 96 28.75 11.99 -0.44
C LYS A 96 27.99 12.47 0.78
N THR A 97 26.67 12.40 0.71
CA THR A 97 25.79 12.89 1.76
C THR A 97 24.92 11.77 2.28
N ASN A 98 24.86 11.67 3.61
CA ASN A 98 23.92 10.79 4.31
C ASN A 98 22.87 11.69 4.97
N TYR A 99 21.60 11.43 4.70
CA TYR A 99 20.48 12.24 5.15
C TYR A 99 19.50 11.36 5.92
N THR A 100 19.29 11.69 7.19
CA THR A 100 18.28 11.07 8.05
C THR A 100 17.13 12.03 8.27
N ARG A 101 15.90 11.55 8.11
CA ARG A 101 14.66 12.31 8.34
C ARG A 101 13.81 11.63 9.40
N VAL A 102 13.18 12.44 10.24
CA VAL A 102 12.17 12.02 11.21
C VAL A 102 10.92 12.84 10.94
N ASN A 103 9.82 12.18 10.65
CA ASN A 103 8.56 12.85 10.36
C ASN A 103 7.45 12.31 11.27
N SER A 104 6.54 13.20 11.64
CA SER A 104 5.28 12.87 12.30
C SER A 104 4.12 13.33 11.42
N GLN A 105 3.11 12.47 11.27
CA GLN A 105 1.99 12.71 10.37
C GLN A 105 0.68 12.31 11.05
N LEU A 106 -0.34 13.15 10.96
CA LEU A 106 -1.71 12.74 11.26
C LEU A 106 -2.26 11.95 10.08
N VAL A 107 -2.87 10.81 10.36
CA VAL A 107 -3.45 9.92 9.35
C VAL A 107 -4.96 9.91 9.48
N TYR A 108 -5.65 10.18 8.38
CA TYR A 108 -7.09 10.03 8.26
C TYR A 108 -7.43 8.85 7.34
N ASN A 109 -8.24 7.90 7.84
CA ASN A 109 -8.72 6.76 7.08
C ASN A 109 -10.07 7.07 6.44
N ALA A 110 -10.07 7.35 5.13
CA ALA A 110 -11.26 7.69 4.36
C ALA A 110 -11.98 6.47 3.75
N SER A 111 -11.58 5.24 4.08
CA SER A 111 -12.16 4.02 3.47
C SER A 111 -13.69 3.96 3.62
N ASN A 112 -14.25 4.40 4.76
CA ASN A 112 -15.70 4.41 4.97
C ASN A 112 -16.40 5.39 4.01
N VAL A 113 -15.85 6.59 3.81
CA VAL A 113 -16.46 7.62 2.94
C VAL A 113 -16.44 7.18 1.47
N LEU A 114 -15.32 6.63 1.01
CA LEU A 114 -15.17 6.13 -0.36
C LEU A 114 -16.05 4.89 -0.62
N GLY A 115 -16.23 4.03 0.40
CA GLY A 115 -17.16 2.90 0.33
C GLY A 115 -18.60 3.35 0.08
N TYR A 116 -19.08 4.39 0.77
CA TYR A 116 -20.43 4.91 0.55
C TYR A 116 -20.61 5.49 -0.86
N ILE A 117 -19.66 6.28 -1.36
CA ILE A 117 -19.75 6.89 -2.71
C ILE A 117 -19.90 5.81 -3.78
N THR A 118 -19.16 4.71 -3.65
CA THR A 118 -19.20 3.58 -4.59
C THR A 118 -20.59 2.92 -4.62
N ILE A 119 -21.22 2.72 -3.46
CA ILE A 119 -22.55 2.12 -3.36
C ILE A 119 -23.62 3.03 -3.96
N TRP A 120 -23.58 4.34 -3.65
CA TRP A 120 -24.55 5.31 -4.18
C TRP A 120 -24.44 5.50 -5.69
N ALA A 121 -23.22 5.54 -6.24
CA ALA A 121 -23.01 5.61 -7.69
C ALA A 121 -23.59 4.39 -8.41
N TYR A 122 -23.42 3.19 -7.82
CA TYR A 122 -23.99 1.97 -8.37
C TYR A 122 -25.53 1.97 -8.32
N LEU A 123 -26.12 2.41 -7.21
CA LEU A 123 -27.58 2.55 -7.07
C LEU A 123 -28.15 3.60 -8.05
N LEU A 124 -27.50 4.75 -8.20
CA LEU A 124 -27.88 5.78 -9.17
C LEU A 124 -27.83 5.26 -10.61
N MET A 125 -26.78 4.51 -10.97
CA MET A 125 -26.71 3.89 -12.29
C MET A 125 -27.82 2.86 -12.52
N GLN A 126 -28.24 2.10 -11.50
CA GLN A 126 -29.40 1.20 -11.64
C GLN A 126 -30.72 1.94 -11.85
N VAL A 127 -30.94 3.06 -11.16
CA VAL A 127 -32.16 3.88 -11.30
C VAL A 127 -32.17 4.66 -12.62
N LEU A 128 -31.02 5.08 -13.13
CA LEU A 128 -30.90 5.81 -14.40
C LEU A 128 -30.96 4.89 -15.63
N VAL A 129 -30.71 3.60 -15.47
CA VAL A 129 -30.72 2.59 -16.55
C VAL A 129 -31.98 1.70 -16.49
N SER A 130 -32.84 1.85 -15.48
CA SER A 130 -34.15 1.18 -15.45
C SER A 130 -35.11 1.82 -16.47
N PRO A 131 -35.77 1.02 -17.33
CA PRO A 131 -36.69 1.50 -18.36
C PRO A 131 -37.96 2.14 -17.80
#